data_AF-A0A2A5KLC3-F1
#
_entry.id   AF-A0A2A5KLC3-F1
#
_cell.length_a   1.000
_cell.length_b   1.000
_cell.length_c   1.000
_cell.angle_alpha   90.00
_cell.angle_beta   90.00
_cell.angle_gamma   90.00
#
_symmetry.space_group_name_H-M   'P 1'
#
loop_
_entity.id
_entity.type
_entity.pdbx_description
1 polymer ?
#
loop_
_entity_poly.entity_id
_entity_poly.type
_entity_poly.pdbx_seq_one_letter_code
_entity_poly.pdbx_strand_id
1 'polypeptide(L)'
;MNTVRSFPAAVSTPEHLGVEFGRAADGIAVARVGDLVFAFVPAGDGQYFLASAWRVSRPLAELKRDDFYSHHGSIEGEAAFRNRMIEQAGHSRELRLLSRQIVRLTCSTPWGPSQGATVYADGIVCHTTAGHGGFRPSDACNVKVHPMLRTDGGWYEEDAAWAIVALTFPDLFTTYERKCADQTIRDSWSGAWETIFGRSLAPGESYERDAQAFAREHAGDWIVTAALRSDHHPGMTEVIATIGGTRDAHAQERRFLVPSDEYAVGRFGFVIDETRHAAYDSPSSFAAWRGRAA
;
A
#
# COMPACT_ATOMS: atom_id res chain seq x y z
N MET A 1 10.28 -56.06 -14.15
CA MET A 1 9.43 -54.94 -14.61
C MET A 1 9.57 -53.82 -13.58
N ASN A 2 10.46 -52.86 -13.84
CA ASN A 2 10.71 -51.75 -12.92
C ASN A 2 9.82 -50.56 -13.31
N THR A 3 8.89 -50.23 -12.42
CA THR A 3 7.98 -49.10 -12.56
C THR A 3 8.75 -47.80 -12.29
N VAL A 4 8.98 -47.02 -13.34
CA VAL A 4 9.55 -45.68 -13.24
C VAL A 4 8.49 -44.74 -12.66
N ARG A 5 8.76 -44.17 -11.49
CA ARG A 5 7.96 -43.07 -10.93
C ARG A 5 8.17 -41.83 -11.79
N SER A 6 7.13 -41.44 -12.52
CA SER A 6 7.06 -40.18 -13.25
C SER A 6 6.86 -39.05 -12.24
N PHE A 7 7.80 -38.10 -12.19
CA PHE A 7 7.60 -36.82 -11.51
C PHE A 7 6.70 -35.93 -12.39
N PRO A 8 5.76 -35.18 -11.80
CA PRO A 8 4.91 -34.30 -12.59
C PRO A 8 5.76 -33.24 -13.28
N ALA A 9 5.62 -33.15 -14.60
CA ALA A 9 6.26 -32.15 -15.44
C ALA A 9 5.97 -30.74 -14.89
N ALA A 10 7.02 -29.94 -14.75
CA ALA A 10 6.91 -28.53 -14.42
C ALA A 10 5.92 -27.88 -15.41
N VAL A 11 4.84 -27.31 -14.87
CA VAL A 11 3.87 -26.53 -15.64
C VAL A 11 4.64 -25.35 -16.22
N SER A 12 5.05 -25.49 -17.48
CA SER A 12 5.67 -24.41 -18.24
C SER A 12 4.62 -23.32 -18.38
N THR A 13 4.90 -22.16 -17.79
CA THR A 13 4.01 -21.01 -17.88
C THR A 13 3.98 -20.57 -19.35
N PRO A 14 2.81 -20.33 -19.97
CA PRO A 14 2.76 -19.91 -21.36
C PRO A 14 3.60 -18.63 -21.56
N GLU A 15 4.55 -18.66 -22.50
CA GLU A 15 5.44 -17.52 -22.86
C GLU A 15 4.67 -16.22 -23.13
N HIS A 16 3.39 -16.33 -23.48
CA HIS A 16 2.48 -15.21 -23.76
C HIS A 16 2.25 -14.26 -22.57
N LEU A 17 2.40 -14.70 -21.33
CA LEU A 17 2.13 -13.86 -20.16
C LEU A 17 3.29 -12.94 -19.77
N GLY A 18 4.44 -13.01 -20.44
CA GLY A 18 5.61 -12.17 -20.15
C GLY A 18 6.15 -12.32 -18.73
N VAL A 19 5.87 -13.47 -18.10
CA VAL A 19 6.33 -13.85 -16.76
C VAL A 19 6.82 -15.30 -16.79
N GLU A 20 7.98 -15.53 -16.20
CA GLU A 20 8.56 -16.86 -16.02
C GLU A 20 8.48 -17.21 -14.52
N PHE A 21 7.65 -18.19 -14.15
CA PHE A 21 7.57 -18.67 -12.77
C PHE A 21 8.54 -19.82 -12.53
N GLY A 22 9.07 -19.92 -11.31
CA GLY A 22 9.95 -21.00 -10.91
C GLY A 22 10.06 -21.14 -9.39
N ARG A 23 10.99 -22.01 -8.99
CA ARG A 23 11.43 -22.16 -7.61
C ARG A 23 12.90 -21.78 -7.54
N ALA A 24 13.28 -21.07 -6.49
CA ALA A 24 14.69 -20.81 -6.19
C ALA A 24 15.33 -22.05 -5.55
N ALA A 25 16.65 -22.02 -5.35
CA ALA A 25 17.43 -23.14 -4.81
C ALA A 25 17.00 -23.55 -3.39
N ASP A 26 16.46 -22.61 -2.61
CA ASP A 26 15.89 -22.81 -1.28
C ASP A 26 14.38 -23.14 -1.30
N GLY A 27 13.79 -23.31 -2.48
CA GLY A 27 12.40 -23.69 -2.67
C GLY A 27 11.40 -22.54 -2.66
N ILE A 28 11.83 -21.28 -2.46
CA ILE A 28 10.90 -20.13 -2.48
C ILE A 28 10.30 -19.92 -3.88
N ALA A 29 9.05 -19.47 -3.94
CA ALA A 29 8.42 -19.13 -5.22
C ALA A 29 9.09 -17.89 -5.80
N VAL A 30 9.47 -17.95 -7.08
CA VAL A 30 10.08 -16.81 -7.79
C VAL A 30 9.42 -16.59 -9.14
N ALA A 31 9.50 -15.35 -9.63
CA ALA A 31 8.98 -14.97 -10.93
C ALA A 31 9.86 -13.91 -11.59
N ARG A 32 10.26 -14.11 -12.85
CA ARG A 32 10.95 -13.10 -13.65
C ARG A 32 9.96 -12.34 -14.52
N VAL A 33 10.01 -11.02 -14.46
CA VAL A 33 9.21 -10.09 -15.26
C VAL A 33 10.15 -9.01 -15.82
N GLY A 34 10.53 -9.15 -17.09
CA GLY A 34 11.52 -8.28 -17.73
C GLY A 34 12.87 -8.32 -17.00
N ASP A 35 13.38 -7.15 -16.61
CA ASP A 35 14.65 -7.00 -15.88
C ASP A 35 14.55 -7.30 -14.38
N LEU A 36 13.35 -7.54 -13.84
CA LEU A 36 13.14 -7.81 -12.42
C LEU A 36 12.87 -9.30 -12.17
N VAL A 37 13.42 -9.81 -11.08
CA VAL A 37 13.06 -11.11 -10.52
C VAL A 37 12.48 -10.88 -9.13
N PHE A 38 11.32 -11.45 -8.87
CA PHE A 38 10.58 -11.33 -7.62
C PHE A 38 10.61 -12.66 -6.86
N ALA A 39 10.62 -12.58 -5.53
CA ALA A 39 10.56 -13.71 -4.62
C ALA A 39 9.45 -13.56 -3.60
N PHE A 40 8.77 -14.67 -3.32
CA PHE A 40 7.82 -14.85 -2.23
C PHE A 40 8.60 -15.30 -0.99
N VAL A 41 8.89 -14.36 -0.09
CA VAL A 41 9.81 -14.55 1.03
C VAL A 41 9.05 -14.73 2.34
N PRO A 42 9.36 -15.74 3.17
CA PRO A 42 8.80 -15.85 4.51
C PRO A 42 9.35 -14.77 5.45
N ALA A 43 8.46 -14.11 6.19
CA ALA A 43 8.78 -13.06 7.17
C ALA A 43 8.87 -13.57 8.63
N GLY A 44 8.44 -14.81 8.89
CA GLY A 44 8.17 -15.33 10.23
C GLY A 44 6.66 -15.41 10.52
N ASP A 45 6.24 -16.20 11.52
CA ASP A 45 4.84 -16.32 11.98
C ASP A 45 3.79 -16.59 10.90
N GLY A 46 4.18 -17.32 9.84
CA GLY A 46 3.31 -17.63 8.70
C GLY A 46 3.04 -16.45 7.76
N GLN A 47 3.71 -15.32 7.95
CA GLN A 47 3.63 -14.16 7.07
C GLN A 47 4.65 -14.25 5.94
N TYR A 48 4.32 -13.61 4.82
CA TYR A 48 5.18 -13.53 3.66
C TYR A 48 5.22 -12.11 3.11
N PHE A 49 6.30 -11.78 2.43
CA PHE A 49 6.47 -10.51 1.75
C PHE A 49 7.10 -10.71 0.37
N LEU A 50 6.95 -9.69 -0.47
CA LEU A 50 7.50 -9.67 -1.82
C LEU A 50 8.87 -8.99 -1.80
N ALA A 51 9.89 -9.67 -2.30
CA ALA A 51 11.22 -9.11 -2.51
C ALA A 51 11.58 -9.11 -4.00
N SER A 52 12.51 -8.25 -4.42
CA SER A 52 12.99 -8.25 -5.80
C SER A 52 14.50 -8.07 -5.92
N ALA A 53 15.00 -8.50 -7.07
CA ALA A 53 16.36 -8.28 -7.56
C ALA A 53 16.29 -7.77 -9.00
N TRP A 54 17.25 -6.93 -9.39
CA TRP A 54 17.32 -6.33 -10.72
C TRP A 54 18.45 -6.94 -11.55
N ARG A 55 18.17 -7.19 -12.83
CA ARG A 55 19.08 -7.70 -13.87
C ARG A 55 19.82 -8.99 -13.50
N VAL A 56 19.10 -9.93 -12.89
CA VAL A 56 19.64 -11.25 -12.56
C VAL A 56 19.46 -12.21 -13.74
N SER A 57 20.57 -12.53 -14.40
CA SER A 57 20.62 -13.41 -15.59
C SER A 57 20.68 -14.91 -15.27
N ARG A 58 21.05 -15.29 -14.03
CA ARG A 58 21.11 -16.69 -13.59
C ARG A 58 19.74 -17.38 -13.71
N PRO A 59 19.69 -18.70 -13.96
CA PRO A 59 18.45 -19.47 -13.90
C PRO A 59 17.73 -19.30 -12.56
N LEU A 60 16.40 -19.30 -12.57
CA LEU A 60 15.60 -19.11 -11.34
C LEU A 60 15.95 -20.15 -10.26
N ALA A 61 16.21 -21.39 -10.67
CA ALA A 61 16.57 -22.49 -9.78
C ALA A 61 17.92 -22.34 -9.05
N GLU A 62 18.78 -21.41 -9.48
CA GLU A 62 20.07 -21.15 -8.85
C GLU A 62 20.02 -19.98 -7.86
N LEU A 63 18.92 -19.23 -7.83
CA LEU A 63 18.75 -18.08 -6.96
C LEU A 63 18.50 -18.52 -5.52
N LYS A 64 18.94 -17.70 -4.57
CA LYS A 64 18.72 -17.88 -3.14
C LYS A 64 18.08 -16.64 -2.57
N ARG A 65 17.50 -16.75 -1.38
CA ARG A 65 16.96 -15.62 -0.62
C ARG A 65 17.87 -14.37 -0.61
N ASP A 66 19.18 -14.54 -0.43
CA ASP A 66 20.14 -13.43 -0.32
C ASP A 66 20.34 -12.64 -1.62
N ASP A 67 19.90 -13.19 -2.76
CA ASP A 67 19.96 -12.49 -4.05
C ASP A 67 18.93 -11.34 -4.14
N PHE A 68 17.95 -11.30 -3.23
CA PHE A 68 16.85 -10.34 -3.23
C PHE A 68 17.01 -9.28 -2.14
N TYR A 69 17.04 -8.00 -2.54
CA TYR A 69 17.41 -6.88 -1.67
C TYR A 69 16.32 -5.81 -1.50
N SER A 70 15.18 -5.95 -2.18
CA SER A 70 14.04 -5.02 -2.07
C SER A 70 12.94 -5.57 -1.15
N HIS A 71 12.07 -4.69 -0.62
CA HIS A 71 10.88 -5.06 0.14
C HIS A 71 9.65 -4.33 -0.40
N HIS A 72 8.67 -5.08 -0.90
CA HIS A 72 7.46 -4.56 -1.58
C HIS A 72 6.18 -4.74 -0.77
N GLY A 73 6.30 -5.05 0.53
CA GLY A 73 5.16 -5.29 1.42
C GLY A 73 4.74 -6.74 1.52
N SER A 74 3.76 -6.99 2.39
CA SER A 74 3.24 -8.32 2.70
C SER A 74 2.41 -8.91 1.55
N ILE A 75 2.34 -10.24 1.52
CA ILE A 75 1.54 -10.98 0.55
C ILE A 75 1.00 -12.25 1.17
N GLU A 76 -0.29 -12.53 0.95
CA GLU A 76 -1.03 -13.54 1.73
C GLU A 76 -0.66 -14.99 1.38
N GLY A 77 -0.11 -15.24 0.21
CA GLY A 77 0.22 -16.58 -0.22
C GLY A 77 0.69 -16.68 -1.66
N GLU A 78 1.04 -17.89 -2.09
CA GLU A 78 1.55 -18.12 -3.44
C GLU A 78 0.54 -17.78 -4.55
N ALA A 79 -0.77 -17.96 -4.31
CA ALA A 79 -1.79 -17.59 -5.30
C ALA A 79 -1.83 -16.06 -5.52
N ALA A 80 -1.78 -15.28 -4.43
CA ALA A 80 -1.68 -13.83 -4.48
C ALA A 80 -0.38 -13.40 -5.18
N PHE A 81 0.74 -14.08 -4.88
CA PHE A 81 2.01 -13.87 -5.57
C PHE A 81 1.88 -14.07 -7.08
N ARG A 82 1.31 -15.18 -7.53
CA ARG A 82 1.14 -15.44 -8.98
C ARG A 82 0.27 -14.39 -9.65
N ASN A 83 -0.84 -14.01 -9.04
CA ASN A 83 -1.72 -12.96 -9.58
C ASN A 83 -1.00 -11.60 -9.67
N ARG A 84 -0.24 -11.24 -8.63
CA ARG A 84 0.56 -10.01 -8.61
C ARG A 84 1.61 -9.98 -9.72
N MET A 85 2.25 -11.12 -9.99
CA MET A 85 3.26 -11.22 -11.06
C MET A 85 2.65 -11.14 -12.45
N ILE A 86 1.44 -11.69 -12.65
CA ILE A 86 0.69 -11.54 -13.90
C ILE A 86 0.30 -10.08 -14.12
N GLU A 87 -0.21 -9.40 -13.08
CA GLU A 87 -0.53 -7.97 -13.10
C GLU A 87 0.71 -7.12 -13.42
N GLN A 88 1.84 -7.40 -12.75
CA GLN A 88 3.12 -6.73 -12.99
C GLN A 88 3.63 -6.93 -14.43
N ALA A 89 3.46 -8.13 -14.99
CA ALA A 89 3.84 -8.40 -16.38
C ALA A 89 2.92 -7.68 -17.38
N GLY A 90 1.62 -7.59 -17.06
CA GLY A 90 0.65 -6.78 -17.81
C GLY A 90 1.03 -5.30 -17.83
N HIS A 91 1.24 -4.73 -16.64
CA HIS A 91 1.72 -3.36 -16.49
C HIS A 91 3.01 -3.10 -17.27
N SER A 92 3.99 -4.01 -17.16
CA SER A 92 5.27 -3.90 -17.86
C SER A 92 5.11 -3.95 -19.40
N ARG A 93 4.16 -4.73 -19.92
CA ARG A 93 3.84 -4.76 -21.35
C ARG A 93 3.21 -3.44 -21.80
N GLU A 94 2.20 -2.97 -21.09
CA GLU A 94 1.49 -1.74 -21.43
C GLU A 94 2.43 -0.53 -21.35
N LEU A 95 3.31 -0.46 -20.34
CA LEU A 95 4.34 0.58 -20.25
C LEU A 95 5.23 0.66 -21.49
N ARG A 96 5.59 -0.47 -22.10
CA ARG A 96 6.40 -0.49 -23.33
C ARG A 96 5.65 0.00 -24.57
N LEU A 97 4.32 -0.09 -24.55
CA LEU A 97 3.47 0.42 -25.64
C LEU A 97 3.22 1.92 -25.51
N LEU A 98 3.32 2.45 -24.29
CA LEU A 98 3.23 3.89 -24.04
C LEU A 98 4.53 4.57 -24.48
N SER A 99 4.41 5.57 -25.33
CA SER A 99 5.55 6.34 -25.86
C SER A 99 6.02 7.43 -24.89
N ARG A 100 6.18 7.09 -23.60
CA ARG A 100 6.64 8.03 -22.57
C ARG A 100 8.10 8.38 -22.80
N GLN A 101 8.42 9.67 -22.83
CA GLN A 101 9.77 10.15 -23.10
C GLN A 101 10.40 10.73 -21.85
N ILE A 102 11.51 10.14 -21.41
CA ILE A 102 12.32 10.72 -20.33
C ILE A 102 13.18 11.82 -20.94
N VAL A 103 13.03 13.02 -20.40
CA VAL A 103 13.73 14.23 -20.82
C VAL A 103 14.35 14.93 -19.63
N ARG A 104 15.37 15.75 -19.88
CA ARG A 104 15.88 16.68 -18.87
C ARG A 104 15.24 18.03 -19.11
N LEU A 105 14.37 18.44 -18.20
CA LEU A 105 13.75 19.76 -18.20
C LEU A 105 14.18 20.49 -16.93
N THR A 106 14.79 21.67 -17.13
CA THR A 106 15.12 22.58 -16.05
C THR A 106 14.00 23.60 -15.93
N CYS A 107 13.13 23.41 -14.94
CA CYS A 107 12.09 24.37 -14.57
C CYS A 107 11.91 24.38 -13.04
N SER A 108 11.31 25.44 -12.51
CA SER A 108 10.89 25.47 -11.11
C SER A 108 9.54 24.76 -10.98
N THR A 109 9.44 23.89 -9.98
CA THR A 109 8.20 23.24 -9.55
C THR A 109 7.88 23.66 -8.11
N PRO A 110 6.67 23.38 -7.59
CA PRO A 110 6.33 23.60 -6.19
C PRO A 110 7.24 22.83 -5.21
N TRP A 111 7.86 21.74 -5.65
CA TRP A 111 8.76 20.90 -4.85
C TRP A 111 10.25 21.21 -5.08
N GLY A 112 10.54 22.34 -5.72
CA GLY A 112 11.89 22.78 -6.06
C GLY A 112 12.25 22.56 -7.53
N PRO A 113 13.54 22.67 -7.89
CA PRO A 113 13.97 22.53 -9.28
C PRO A 113 13.73 21.12 -9.82
N SER A 114 13.15 21.03 -11.02
CA SER A 114 13.01 19.78 -11.77
C SER A 114 14.39 19.21 -12.11
N GLN A 115 14.62 17.95 -11.75
CA GLN A 115 15.86 17.20 -12.01
C GLN A 115 15.71 16.22 -13.17
N GLY A 116 14.46 15.89 -13.52
CA GLY A 116 14.09 15.08 -14.66
C GLY A 116 12.60 15.22 -14.92
N ALA A 117 12.17 14.86 -16.12
CA ALA A 117 10.76 14.83 -16.46
C ALA A 117 10.44 13.67 -17.40
N THR A 118 9.21 13.19 -17.31
CA THR A 118 8.64 12.22 -18.22
C THR A 118 7.48 12.86 -18.96
N VAL A 119 7.59 12.98 -20.28
CA VAL A 119 6.52 13.46 -21.15
C VAL A 119 5.59 12.28 -21.46
N TYR A 120 4.33 12.39 -21.08
CA TYR A 120 3.30 11.36 -21.33
C TYR A 120 2.59 11.62 -22.66
N ALA A 121 2.34 12.89 -22.97
CA ALA A 121 1.79 13.38 -24.22
C ALA A 121 2.09 14.88 -24.37
N ASP A 122 1.72 15.47 -25.50
CA ASP A 122 1.77 16.93 -25.65
C ASP A 122 0.97 17.62 -24.54
N GLY A 123 1.63 18.54 -23.83
CA GLY A 123 1.06 19.24 -22.68
C GLY A 123 0.78 18.38 -21.45
N ILE A 124 1.28 17.15 -21.32
CA ILE A 124 1.20 16.33 -20.10
C ILE A 124 2.60 15.86 -19.70
N VAL A 125 3.17 16.49 -18.67
CA VAL A 125 4.54 16.22 -18.20
C VAL A 125 4.51 15.91 -16.71
N CYS A 126 5.19 14.84 -16.32
CA CYS A 126 5.50 14.54 -14.91
C CYS A 126 6.93 14.97 -14.61
N HIS A 127 7.13 15.73 -13.54
CA HIS A 127 8.43 16.21 -13.08
C HIS A 127 8.88 15.42 -11.86
N THR A 128 10.19 15.15 -11.78
CA THR A 128 10.84 14.56 -10.61
C THR A 128 11.82 15.56 -10.03
N THR A 129 11.79 15.73 -8.71
CA THR A 129 12.70 16.60 -7.95
C THR A 129 13.47 15.77 -6.90
N ALA A 130 14.26 16.45 -6.06
CA ALA A 130 15.05 15.77 -5.04
C ALA A 130 14.21 15.11 -3.93
N GLY A 131 12.99 15.60 -3.71
CA GLY A 131 12.13 15.15 -2.61
C GLY A 131 10.80 14.56 -3.06
N HIS A 132 10.13 15.22 -4.00
CA HIS A 132 8.83 14.81 -4.54
C HIS A 132 8.80 14.97 -6.06
N GLY A 133 7.61 14.95 -6.63
CA GLY A 133 7.35 15.17 -8.04
C GLY A 133 5.88 15.36 -8.29
N GLY A 134 5.53 15.40 -9.57
CA GLY A 134 4.14 15.46 -9.96
C GLY A 134 3.92 15.96 -11.37
N PHE A 135 2.66 15.94 -11.77
CA PHE A 135 2.23 16.34 -13.08
C PHE A 135 1.98 17.84 -13.19
N ARG A 136 2.37 18.37 -14.35
CA ARG A 136 2.01 19.68 -14.85
C ARG A 136 1.34 19.55 -16.21
N PRO A 137 0.01 19.39 -16.25
CA PRO A 137 -0.74 19.59 -17.48
C PRO A 137 -0.58 21.04 -17.96
N SER A 138 -0.52 21.25 -19.27
CA SER A 138 -0.66 22.59 -19.87
C SER A 138 -2.02 23.18 -19.50
N ASP A 139 -2.19 24.50 -19.58
CA ASP A 139 -3.47 25.14 -19.24
C ASP A 139 -4.63 24.58 -20.08
N ALA A 140 -4.40 24.31 -21.37
CA ALA A 140 -5.37 23.70 -22.26
C ALA A 140 -5.78 22.28 -21.83
N CYS A 141 -4.82 21.49 -21.31
CA CYS A 141 -5.10 20.17 -20.75
C CYS A 141 -5.77 20.28 -19.37
N ASN A 142 -5.32 21.21 -18.53
CA ASN A 142 -5.82 21.38 -17.16
C ASN A 142 -7.31 21.76 -17.13
N VAL A 143 -7.79 22.49 -18.13
CA VAL A 143 -9.22 22.82 -18.30
C VAL A 143 -10.09 21.56 -18.51
N LYS A 144 -9.51 20.41 -18.91
CA LYS A 144 -10.25 19.15 -19.05
C LYS A 144 -10.42 18.40 -17.74
N VAL A 145 -9.61 18.71 -16.72
CA VAL A 145 -9.74 18.11 -15.39
C VAL A 145 -11.08 18.50 -14.78
N HIS A 146 -11.80 17.56 -14.19
CA HIS A 146 -13.11 17.84 -13.60
C HIS A 146 -13.00 18.95 -12.53
N PRO A 147 -13.90 19.96 -12.50
CA PRO A 147 -13.76 21.11 -11.59
C PRO A 147 -13.63 20.73 -10.10
N MET A 148 -14.29 19.67 -9.66
CA MET A 148 -14.20 19.20 -8.25
C MET A 148 -12.83 18.60 -7.87
N LEU A 149 -12.00 18.25 -8.85
CA LEU A 149 -10.68 17.66 -8.65
C LEU A 149 -9.55 18.58 -9.14
N ARG A 150 -9.87 19.68 -9.82
CA ARG A 150 -8.85 20.55 -10.40
C ARG A 150 -8.11 21.29 -9.30
N THR A 151 -6.78 21.21 -9.30
CA THR A 151 -5.95 21.92 -8.32
C THR A 151 -5.73 23.38 -8.72
N ASP A 152 -5.69 24.26 -7.72
CA ASP A 152 -5.26 25.63 -7.91
C ASP A 152 -3.78 25.65 -8.32
N GLY A 153 -3.47 26.44 -9.35
CA GLY A 153 -2.13 26.50 -9.89
C GLY A 153 -1.75 25.30 -10.78
N GLY A 154 -2.61 24.28 -10.96
CA GLY A 154 -2.50 23.22 -11.96
C GLY A 154 -1.30 22.27 -11.80
N TRP A 155 -0.87 22.04 -10.57
CA TRP A 155 0.14 21.04 -10.21
C TRP A 155 -0.52 19.88 -9.48
N TYR A 156 -0.12 18.66 -9.82
CA TYR A 156 -0.71 17.43 -9.27
C TYR A 156 0.40 16.55 -8.72
N GLU A 157 0.57 16.60 -7.40
CA GLU A 157 1.55 15.87 -6.59
C GLU A 157 1.51 14.34 -6.83
N GLU A 158 2.67 13.69 -6.76
CA GLU A 158 2.89 12.29 -7.17
C GLU A 158 2.38 11.20 -6.21
N ASP A 159 2.16 11.51 -4.93
CA ASP A 159 1.64 10.55 -3.95
C ASP A 159 0.12 10.39 -4.06
N ALA A 160 -0.62 11.47 -4.35
CA ALA A 160 -2.08 11.44 -4.44
C ALA A 160 -2.65 12.05 -5.72
N ALA A 161 -2.31 13.31 -6.03
CA ALA A 161 -3.03 14.09 -7.04
C ALA A 161 -2.74 13.66 -8.49
N TRP A 162 -1.67 12.91 -8.74
CA TRP A 162 -1.40 12.26 -10.03
C TRP A 162 -2.58 11.41 -10.51
N ALA A 163 -3.34 10.83 -9.58
CA ALA A 163 -4.50 10.01 -9.87
C ALA A 163 -5.59 10.80 -10.61
N ILE A 164 -5.67 12.12 -10.39
CA ILE A 164 -6.61 13.01 -11.06
C ILE A 164 -6.23 13.17 -12.54
N VAL A 165 -4.92 13.25 -12.82
CA VAL A 165 -4.41 13.28 -14.19
C VAL A 165 -4.67 11.95 -14.89
N ALA A 166 -4.45 10.83 -14.20
CA ALA A 166 -4.75 9.50 -14.73
C ALA A 166 -6.25 9.28 -15.00
N LEU A 167 -7.12 9.78 -14.12
CA LEU A 167 -8.57 9.77 -14.32
C LEU A 167 -8.99 10.62 -15.53
N THR A 168 -8.35 11.78 -15.72
CA THR A 168 -8.67 12.71 -16.81
C THR A 168 -8.16 12.22 -18.18
N PHE A 169 -7.01 11.54 -18.20
CA PHE A 169 -6.33 11.11 -19.43
C PHE A 169 -6.00 9.60 -19.40
N PRO A 170 -7.00 8.71 -19.33
CA PRO A 170 -6.81 7.28 -19.04
C PRO A 170 -5.92 6.54 -20.05
N ASP A 171 -5.89 6.98 -21.31
CA ASP A 171 -5.12 6.35 -22.38
C ASP A 171 -3.60 6.54 -22.23
N LEU A 172 -3.16 7.50 -21.40
CA LEU A 172 -1.74 7.75 -21.11
C LEU A 172 -1.19 6.84 -20.01
N PHE A 173 -2.06 6.03 -19.41
CA PHE A 173 -1.78 5.20 -18.26
C PHE A 173 -2.09 3.74 -18.56
N THR A 174 -1.33 2.86 -17.92
CA THR A 174 -1.57 1.43 -17.92
C THR A 174 -2.87 1.09 -17.17
N THR A 175 -3.42 -0.08 -17.42
CA THR A 175 -4.57 -0.63 -16.68
C THR A 175 -4.27 -0.69 -15.19
N TYR A 176 -3.04 -1.05 -14.81
CA TYR A 176 -2.61 -1.05 -13.42
C TYR A 176 -2.62 0.34 -12.80
N GLU A 177 -2.00 1.33 -13.47
CA GLU A 177 -1.99 2.71 -12.99
C GLU A 177 -3.41 3.30 -12.90
N ARG A 178 -4.30 2.99 -13.84
CA ARG A 178 -5.71 3.41 -13.76
C ARG A 178 -6.44 2.80 -12.56
N LYS A 179 -6.19 1.53 -12.26
CA LYS A 179 -6.74 0.87 -11.06
C LYS A 179 -6.23 1.53 -9.77
N CYS A 180 -4.93 1.83 -9.71
CA CYS A 180 -4.35 2.55 -8.58
C CYS A 180 -4.92 3.96 -8.45
N ALA A 181 -5.01 4.70 -9.57
CA ALA A 181 -5.57 6.03 -9.60
C ALA A 181 -7.02 6.05 -9.11
N ASP A 182 -7.88 5.14 -9.59
CA ASP A 182 -9.26 5.03 -9.12
C ASP A 182 -9.33 4.80 -7.60
N GLN A 183 -8.51 3.88 -7.07
CA GLN A 183 -8.43 3.65 -5.62
C GLN A 183 -7.98 4.91 -4.87
N THR A 184 -6.91 5.57 -5.33
CA THR A 184 -6.43 6.83 -4.75
C THR A 184 -7.49 7.93 -4.75
N ILE A 185 -8.29 8.06 -5.82
CA ILE A 185 -9.38 9.03 -5.86
C ILE A 185 -10.48 8.67 -4.87
N ARG A 186 -10.87 7.39 -4.76
CA ARG A 186 -11.84 6.93 -3.77
C ARG A 186 -11.37 7.19 -2.34
N ASP A 187 -10.07 7.08 -2.09
CA ASP A 187 -9.48 7.27 -0.75
C ASP A 187 -9.23 8.74 -0.39
N SER A 188 -8.92 9.60 -1.36
CA SER A 188 -8.49 10.99 -1.08
C SER A 188 -9.55 12.04 -1.42
N TRP A 189 -10.44 11.75 -2.38
CA TRP A 189 -11.52 12.63 -2.83
C TRP A 189 -12.84 11.87 -2.93
N SER A 190 -13.14 11.06 -1.92
CA SER A 190 -14.31 10.17 -1.85
C SER A 190 -15.61 10.85 -2.30
N GLY A 191 -15.92 12.04 -1.78
CA GLY A 191 -17.14 12.78 -2.16
C GLY A 191 -17.16 13.28 -3.61
N ALA A 192 -16.01 13.69 -4.15
CA ALA A 192 -15.92 14.07 -5.56
C ALA A 192 -16.07 12.83 -6.46
N TRP A 193 -15.48 11.70 -6.09
CA TRP A 193 -15.66 10.42 -6.79
C TRP A 193 -17.15 10.05 -6.86
N GLU A 194 -17.84 10.03 -5.72
CA GLU A 194 -19.27 9.68 -5.66
C GLU A 194 -20.13 10.60 -6.53
N THR A 195 -19.80 11.90 -6.56
CA THR A 195 -20.51 12.90 -7.37
C THR A 195 -20.24 12.71 -8.87
N ILE A 196 -18.98 12.51 -9.26
CA ILE A 196 -18.57 12.35 -10.67
C ILE A 196 -19.16 11.07 -11.26
N PHE A 197 -19.15 9.98 -10.51
CA PHE A 197 -19.61 8.67 -10.97
C PHE A 197 -21.08 8.37 -10.63
N GLY A 198 -21.75 9.23 -9.86
CA GLY A 198 -23.14 9.06 -9.47
C GLY A 198 -23.38 7.80 -8.63
N ARG A 199 -22.37 7.32 -7.90
CA ARG A 199 -22.41 6.07 -7.13
C ARG A 199 -21.82 6.29 -5.74
N SER A 200 -22.57 5.95 -4.70
CA SER A 200 -22.05 5.93 -3.34
C SER A 200 -21.04 4.80 -3.14
N LEU A 201 -19.99 5.07 -2.38
CA LEU A 201 -18.97 4.09 -2.02
C LEU A 201 -19.52 3.13 -0.96
N ALA A 202 -19.39 1.83 -1.24
CA ALA A 202 -19.75 0.78 -0.30
C ALA A 202 -18.64 0.57 0.76
N PRO A 203 -18.96 -0.06 1.91
CA PRO A 203 -17.94 -0.44 2.89
C PRO A 203 -16.82 -1.24 2.24
N GLY A 204 -15.56 -0.87 2.53
CA GLY A 204 -14.37 -1.49 1.95
C GLY A 204 -13.87 -0.82 0.66
N GLU A 205 -14.65 0.05 0.01
CA GLU A 205 -14.26 0.69 -1.24
C GLU A 205 -13.44 1.98 -1.06
N SER A 206 -13.42 2.56 0.15
CA SER A 206 -12.62 3.75 0.44
C SER A 206 -12.15 3.72 1.89
N TYR A 207 -10.83 3.83 2.08
CA TYR A 207 -10.24 3.91 3.40
C TYR A 207 -10.79 5.09 4.19
N GLU A 208 -10.92 6.27 3.57
CA GLU A 208 -11.42 7.46 4.23
C GLU A 208 -12.90 7.31 4.65
N ARG A 209 -13.75 6.78 3.76
CA ARG A 209 -15.17 6.55 4.09
C ARG A 209 -15.33 5.52 5.20
N ASP A 210 -14.58 4.43 5.12
CA ASP A 210 -14.57 3.39 6.15
C ASP A 210 -14.07 3.96 7.49
N ALA A 211 -13.01 4.77 7.49
CA ALA A 211 -12.47 5.43 8.68
C ALA A 211 -13.50 6.40 9.28
N GLN A 212 -14.21 7.18 8.45
CA GLN A 212 -15.29 8.08 8.90
C GLN A 212 -16.50 7.31 9.46
N ALA A 213 -16.83 6.15 8.89
CA ALA A 213 -17.90 5.29 9.42
C ALA A 213 -17.49 4.74 10.79
N PHE A 214 -16.28 4.17 10.88
CA PHE A 214 -15.71 3.64 12.13
C PHE A 214 -15.64 4.72 13.22
N ALA A 215 -15.13 5.92 12.90
CA ALA A 215 -15.04 7.01 13.87
C ALA A 215 -16.41 7.50 14.35
N ARG A 216 -17.45 7.45 13.51
CA ARG A 216 -18.83 7.79 13.91
C ARG A 216 -19.47 6.73 14.78
N GLU A 217 -19.26 5.45 14.43
CA GLU A 217 -19.76 4.31 15.19
C GLU A 217 -19.13 4.26 16.59
N HIS A 218 -17.81 4.46 16.67
CA HIS A 218 -17.02 4.32 17.89
C HIS A 218 -16.66 5.66 18.55
N ALA A 219 -17.41 6.73 18.25
CA ALA A 219 -17.12 8.07 18.78
C ALA A 219 -17.12 8.13 20.31
N GLY A 220 -17.91 7.26 20.96
CA GLY A 220 -18.02 7.15 22.42
C GLY A 220 -17.23 6.00 23.03
N ASP A 221 -16.55 5.18 22.23
CA ASP A 221 -15.90 3.97 22.71
C ASP A 221 -14.42 4.22 23.02
N TRP A 222 -13.85 3.40 23.90
CA TRP A 222 -12.41 3.42 24.18
C TRP A 222 -11.64 2.74 23.06
N ILE A 223 -10.83 3.50 22.32
CA ILE A 223 -10.00 2.97 21.24
C ILE A 223 -8.53 3.05 21.64
N VAL A 224 -7.82 1.93 21.50
CA VAL A 224 -6.41 1.82 21.87
C VAL A 224 -5.53 2.74 21.02
N THR A 225 -4.74 3.58 21.69
CA THR A 225 -3.77 4.50 21.07
C THR A 225 -2.32 4.07 21.28
N ALA A 226 -2.04 3.32 22.35
CA ALA A 226 -0.72 2.75 22.63
C ALA A 226 -0.85 1.38 23.32
N ALA A 227 0.10 0.48 23.05
CA ALA A 227 0.11 -0.86 23.61
C ALA A 227 1.53 -1.39 23.79
N LEU A 228 1.71 -2.22 24.82
CA LEU A 228 2.92 -3.00 25.04
C LEU A 228 2.60 -4.30 25.79
N ARG A 229 3.48 -5.29 25.72
CA ARG A 229 3.36 -6.48 26.58
C ARG A 229 3.58 -6.08 28.03
N SER A 230 2.70 -6.52 28.92
CA SER A 230 2.82 -6.22 30.34
C SER A 230 3.94 -7.05 30.99
N ASP A 231 4.84 -6.40 31.71
CA ASP A 231 5.84 -7.06 32.55
C ASP A 231 5.24 -7.54 33.88
N HIS A 232 4.07 -7.00 34.26
CA HIS A 232 3.39 -7.28 35.52
C HIS A 232 2.35 -8.40 35.40
N HIS A 233 1.80 -8.61 34.21
CA HIS A 233 0.77 -9.61 33.93
C HIS A 233 1.18 -10.49 32.75
N PRO A 234 1.83 -11.64 33.00
CA PRO A 234 2.24 -12.55 31.95
C PRO A 234 1.07 -12.95 31.05
N GLY A 235 1.27 -12.86 29.73
CA GLY A 235 0.23 -13.16 28.74
C GLY A 235 -0.73 -12.01 28.46
N MET A 236 -0.62 -10.86 29.13
CA MET A 236 -1.44 -9.67 28.88
C MET A 236 -0.68 -8.58 28.12
N THR A 237 -1.41 -7.84 27.31
CA THR A 237 -0.99 -6.57 26.70
C THR A 237 -1.61 -5.44 27.51
N GLU A 238 -0.77 -4.56 28.06
CA GLU A 238 -1.21 -3.31 28.67
C GLU A 238 -1.45 -2.28 27.56
N VAL A 239 -2.66 -1.74 27.52
CA VAL A 239 -3.07 -0.77 26.49
C VAL A 239 -3.52 0.53 27.12
N ILE A 240 -3.21 1.64 26.47
CA ILE A 240 -3.77 2.96 26.74
C ILE A 240 -4.80 3.22 25.64
N ALA A 241 -6.02 3.57 26.04
CA ALA A 241 -7.11 3.90 25.14
C ALA A 241 -7.67 5.28 25.47
N THR A 242 -8.24 5.92 24.44
CA THR A 242 -8.92 7.22 24.54
C THR A 242 -10.32 7.11 23.91
N ILE A 243 -11.25 7.94 24.37
CA ILE A 243 -12.60 8.01 23.77
C ILE A 243 -12.48 8.43 22.30
N GLY A 244 -13.02 7.62 21.39
CA GLY A 244 -12.94 7.85 19.94
C GLY A 244 -11.53 7.77 19.35
N GLY A 245 -10.52 7.35 20.12
CA GLY A 245 -9.15 7.18 19.64
C GLY A 245 -8.38 8.49 19.41
N THR A 246 -8.85 9.62 19.97
CA THR A 246 -8.12 10.89 19.87
C THR A 246 -6.74 10.82 20.53
N ARG A 247 -5.77 11.56 19.98
CA ARG A 247 -4.40 11.69 20.51
C ARG A 247 -4.13 13.09 21.03
N ASP A 248 -5.17 13.85 21.35
CA ASP A 248 -5.05 15.18 21.92
C ASP A 248 -4.40 15.14 23.32
N ALA A 249 -3.62 16.17 23.65
CA ALA A 249 -2.92 16.26 24.93
C ALA A 249 -3.84 16.30 26.17
N HIS A 250 -5.13 16.57 25.95
CA HIS A 250 -6.19 16.63 26.96
C HIS A 250 -7.22 15.49 26.82
N ALA A 251 -6.98 14.53 25.93
CA ALA A 251 -7.85 13.38 25.79
C ALA A 251 -7.94 12.62 27.12
N GLN A 252 -9.14 12.17 27.46
CA GLN A 252 -9.30 11.26 28.58
C GLN A 252 -8.66 9.94 28.19
N GLU A 253 -7.64 9.52 28.94
CA GLU A 253 -6.95 8.26 28.76
C GLU A 253 -7.36 7.28 29.85
N ARG A 254 -7.53 6.01 29.49
CA ARG A 254 -7.73 4.91 30.42
C ARG A 254 -6.88 3.72 30.01
N ARG A 255 -6.35 3.01 31.01
CA ARG A 255 -5.58 1.79 30.79
C ARG A 255 -6.44 0.55 30.94
N PHE A 256 -6.13 -0.46 30.14
CA PHE A 256 -6.77 -1.76 30.18
C PHE A 256 -5.74 -2.89 30.06
N LEU A 257 -6.12 -4.08 30.51
CA LEU A 257 -5.40 -5.32 30.19
C LEU A 257 -6.21 -6.12 29.18
N VAL A 258 -5.58 -6.44 28.05
CA VAL A 258 -6.15 -7.26 26.98
C VAL A 258 -5.31 -8.54 26.86
N PRO A 259 -5.92 -9.73 26.76
CA PRO A 259 -5.17 -10.96 26.45
C PRO A 259 -4.30 -10.77 25.20
N SER A 260 -3.02 -11.17 25.25
CA SER A 260 -2.07 -10.86 24.17
C SER A 260 -2.36 -11.62 22.88
N ASP A 261 -3.09 -12.73 22.96
CA ASP A 261 -3.61 -13.50 21.83
C ASP A 261 -4.86 -12.86 21.21
N GLU A 262 -5.59 -12.04 21.98
CA GLU A 262 -6.72 -11.25 21.51
C GLU A 262 -6.29 -9.91 20.90
N TYR A 263 -5.24 -9.27 21.45
CA TYR A 263 -4.80 -7.97 20.98
C TYR A 263 -4.13 -8.03 19.61
N ALA A 264 -4.87 -7.61 18.58
CA ALA A 264 -4.37 -7.34 17.25
C ALA A 264 -4.86 -5.97 16.79
N VAL A 265 -3.95 -5.09 16.39
CA VAL A 265 -4.34 -3.78 15.86
C VAL A 265 -5.12 -3.98 14.55
N GLY A 266 -6.41 -3.69 14.58
CA GLY A 266 -7.27 -3.70 13.40
C GLY A 266 -7.00 -2.53 12.47
N ARG A 267 -7.68 -2.51 11.32
CA ARG A 267 -7.51 -1.49 10.27
C ARG A 267 -7.67 -0.04 10.75
N PHE A 268 -8.52 0.19 11.76
CA PHE A 268 -8.79 1.51 12.34
C PHE A 268 -8.50 1.59 13.84
N GLY A 269 -7.81 0.59 14.40
CA GLY A 269 -7.53 0.47 15.83
C GLY A 269 -8.18 -0.75 16.48
N PHE A 270 -8.05 -0.84 17.79
CA PHE A 270 -8.66 -1.87 18.62
C PHE A 270 -9.65 -1.19 19.58
N VAL A 271 -10.93 -1.57 19.50
CA VAL A 271 -11.97 -1.06 20.39
C VAL A 271 -12.02 -1.93 21.64
N ILE A 272 -11.97 -1.29 22.81
CA ILE A 272 -12.07 -1.98 24.09
C ILE A 272 -13.52 -2.41 24.34
N ASP A 273 -13.69 -3.67 24.72
CA ASP A 273 -14.93 -4.18 25.27
C ASP A 273 -14.86 -4.07 26.80
N GLU A 274 -15.49 -3.04 27.38
CA GLU A 274 -15.47 -2.81 28.84
C GLU A 274 -16.11 -3.95 29.66
N THR A 275 -16.84 -4.88 29.02
CA THR A 275 -17.38 -6.07 29.70
C THR A 275 -16.36 -7.22 29.80
N ARG A 276 -15.35 -7.21 28.94
CA ARG A 276 -14.32 -8.25 28.84
C ARG A 276 -12.93 -7.78 29.25
N HIS A 277 -12.62 -6.52 29.03
CA HIS A 277 -11.31 -5.91 29.30
C HIS A 277 -11.38 -5.07 30.57
N ALA A 278 -10.64 -5.51 31.59
CA ALA A 278 -10.64 -4.81 32.87
C ALA A 278 -9.82 -3.52 32.80
N ALA A 279 -10.36 -2.43 33.36
CA ALA A 279 -9.60 -1.22 33.61
C ALA A 279 -8.42 -1.52 34.55
N TYR A 280 -7.26 -0.92 34.27
CA TYR A 280 -6.02 -1.23 34.95
C TYR A 280 -5.35 0.01 35.55
N ASP A 281 -5.42 0.13 36.87
CA ASP A 281 -4.85 1.27 37.61
C ASP A 281 -3.58 0.92 38.41
N SER A 282 -3.07 -0.31 38.30
CA SER A 282 -1.90 -0.78 39.06
C SER A 282 -0.56 -0.45 38.36
N PRO A 283 0.63 -0.92 38.84
CA PRO A 283 1.93 -0.57 38.26
C PRO A 283 1.97 -0.69 36.74
N SER A 284 2.51 0.32 36.07
CA SER A 284 2.52 0.36 34.60
C SER A 284 3.87 -0.09 34.05
N SER A 285 3.84 -0.87 32.98
CA SER A 285 5.02 -1.14 32.16
C SER A 285 5.36 0.02 31.22
N PHE A 286 4.52 1.05 31.11
CA PHE A 286 4.86 2.28 30.38
C PHE A 286 5.78 3.17 31.23
N ALA A 287 7.04 3.34 30.77
CA ALA A 287 8.06 4.12 31.47
C ALA A 287 7.68 5.60 31.76
N ALA A 288 6.75 6.17 30.99
CA ALA A 288 6.31 7.56 31.13
C ALA A 288 4.92 7.74 31.79
N TRP A 289 4.27 6.65 32.22
CA TRP A 289 2.92 6.74 32.79
C TRP A 289 2.96 7.32 34.21
N ARG A 290 2.76 8.63 34.31
CA ARG A 290 2.35 9.29 35.55
C ARG A 290 0.85 9.43 35.45
N GLY A 291 0.09 8.55 36.11
CA GLY A 291 -1.37 8.61 36.11
C GLY A 291 -1.84 10.04 36.29
N ARG A 292 -2.36 10.65 35.21
CA ARG A 292 -2.98 11.96 35.30
C ARG A 292 -4.33 11.70 35.95
N ALA A 293 -4.41 12.02 37.24
CA ALA A 293 -5.63 11.91 38.00
C ALA A 293 -6.77 12.66 37.29
N ALA A 294 -7.97 12.08 37.42
CA ALA A 294 -9.24 12.46 36.82
C ALA A 294 -9.56 13.97 36.87
#